data_AF-A0A956YD67-F1
#
_entry.id   AF-A0A956YD67-F1
#
_cell.length_a   1.000
_cell.length_b   1.000
_cell.length_c   1.000
_cell.angle_alpha   90.00
_cell.angle_beta   90.00
_cell.angle_gamma   90.00
#
_symmetry.space_group_name_H-M   'P 1'
#
loop_
_entity.id
_entity.type
_entity.pdbx_description
1 polymer ?
#
loop_
_entity_poly.entity_id
_entity_poly.type
_entity_poly.pdbx_seq_one_letter_code
_entity_poly.pdbx_strand_id
1 'polypeptide(L)' 'VMEVDGVGHLYAGTALGFANTIRSVGMSLSPPIGNSLAIYGLSTPFLFWGGLGLLGVFIFVFVFKSPKRKRVTA' A
#
# COMPACT_ATOMS: atom_id res chain seq x y z
N VAL A 1 4.35 -8.83 -8.02
CA VAL A 1 3.82 -8.05 -9.18
C VAL A 1 3.40 -8.93 -10.36
N MET A 2 4.08 -10.04 -10.69
CA MET A 2 3.66 -10.91 -11.80
C MET A 2 2.36 -11.70 -11.54
N GLU A 3 1.98 -11.89 -10.27
CA GLU A 3 0.71 -12.50 -9.88
C GLU A 3 -0.47 -11.50 -9.88
N VAL A 4 -0.21 -10.22 -10.17
CA VAL A 4 -1.25 -9.20 -10.23
C VAL A 4 -1.99 -9.32 -11.56
N ASP A 5 -3.29 -9.54 -11.48
CA ASP A 5 -4.16 -9.60 -12.67
C ASP A 5 -3.96 -8.35 -13.54
N GLY A 6 -3.66 -8.58 -14.82
CA GLY A 6 -3.41 -7.52 -15.81
C GLY A 6 -1.94 -7.13 -15.99
N VAL A 7 -1.01 -7.60 -15.15
CA VAL A 7 0.43 -7.38 -15.34
C VAL A 7 1.05 -8.55 -16.10
N GLY A 8 1.18 -8.40 -17.42
CA GLY A 8 1.90 -9.37 -18.26
C GLY A 8 3.42 -9.30 -18.13
N HIS A 9 4.13 -10.34 -18.61
CA HIS A 9 5.59 -10.43 -18.56
C HIS A 9 6.30 -9.22 -19.18
N LEU A 10 5.72 -8.63 -20.24
CA LEU A 10 6.25 -7.44 -20.91
C LEU A 10 6.29 -6.19 -20.00
N TYR A 11 5.35 -6.07 -19.06
CA TYR A 11 5.21 -4.90 -18.19
C TYR A 11 5.63 -5.16 -16.73
N ALA A 12 6.13 -6.35 -16.43
CA ALA A 12 6.52 -6.74 -15.08
C ALA A 12 7.57 -5.78 -14.48
N GLY A 13 8.54 -5.33 -15.28
CA GLY A 13 9.56 -4.36 -14.87
C GLY A 13 8.97 -2.99 -14.49
N THR A 14 8.07 -2.46 -15.31
CA THR A 14 7.41 -1.17 -15.04
C THR A 14 6.50 -1.25 -13.82
N ALA A 15 5.73 -2.33 -13.67
CA ALA A 15 4.87 -2.54 -12.50
C ALA A 15 5.70 -2.63 -11.20
N LEU A 16 6.86 -3.30 -11.26
CA LEU A 16 7.79 -3.35 -10.14
C LEU A 16 8.38 -1.97 -9.82
N GLY A 17 8.83 -1.24 -10.85
CA GLY A 17 9.35 0.11 -10.70
C GLY A 17 8.33 1.05 -10.05
N PHE A 18 7.08 1.00 -10.50
CA PHE A 18 5.99 1.81 -9.95
C PHE A 18 5.71 1.47 -8.48
N ALA A 19 5.61 0.18 -8.14
CA ALA A 19 5.45 -0.26 -6.75
C ALA A 19 6.62 0.22 -5.87
N ASN A 20 7.86 0.16 -6.40
CA ASN A 20 9.04 0.66 -5.70
C ASN A 20 9.03 2.17 -5.55
N THR A 21 8.56 2.94 -6.54
CA THR A 21 8.45 4.40 -6.42
C THR A 21 7.50 4.79 -5.31
N ILE A 22 6.31 4.17 -5.23
CA ILE A 22 5.35 4.40 -4.14
C ILE A 22 5.99 4.07 -2.79
N ARG A 23 6.67 2.92 -2.69
CA ARG A 23 7.39 2.52 -1.48
C ARG A 23 8.44 3.57 -1.09
N SER A 24 9.24 4.03 -2.03
CA SER A 24 10.29 5.02 -1.79
C SER A 24 9.73 6.34 -1.29
N VAL A 25 8.62 6.82 -1.86
CA VAL A 25 7.92 8.00 -1.33
C VAL A 25 7.52 7.80 0.13
N GLY A 26 6.95 6.64 0.46
CA GLY A 26 6.62 6.29 1.84
C GLY A 26 7.84 6.28 2.76
N MET A 27 8.95 5.69 2.33
CA MET A 27 10.21 5.65 3.09
C MET A 27 10.84 7.04 3.28
N SER A 28 10.71 7.94 2.29
CA SER A 28 11.23 9.31 2.39
C SER A 28 10.37 10.20 3.28
N LEU A 29 9.04 10.01 3.27
CA LEU A 29 8.11 10.85 4.03
C LEU A 29 7.85 10.33 5.45
N SER A 30 8.05 9.04 5.73
CA SER A 30 7.74 8.50 7.06
C SER A 30 8.58 9.09 8.19
N PRO A 31 9.89 9.38 8.05
CA PRO A 31 10.66 10.01 9.13
C PRO A 31 10.22 11.45 9.46
N PRO A 32 10.08 12.40 8.51
CA PRO A 32 9.68 13.76 8.85
C PRO A 32 8.25 13.82 9.42
N ILE A 33 7.33 13.01 8.91
CA ILE A 33 5.95 12.94 9.45
C ILE A 33 5.94 12.31 10.85
N GLY A 34 6.68 11.22 11.06
CA GLY A 34 6.78 10.59 12.37
C GLY A 34 7.38 11.54 13.42
N ASN A 35 8.46 12.23 13.06
CA ASN A 35 9.14 13.18 13.95
C ASN A 35 8.25 14.38 14.28
N SER A 36 7.49 14.91 13.31
CA SER A 36 6.57 16.02 13.57
C SER A 36 5.38 15.62 14.45
N LEU A 37 4.92 14.36 14.39
CA LEU A 37 3.88 13.84 15.28
C LEU A 37 4.39 13.61 16.71
N ALA A 38 5.68 13.31 16.87
CA ALA A 38 6.27 13.05 18.19
C ALA A 38 6.24 14.29 19.11
N ILE A 39 6.08 15.51 18.57
CA ILE A 39 5.92 16.73 19.38
C ILE A 39 4.66 16.71 20.25
N TYR A 40 3.63 15.95 19.84
CA TYR A 40 2.38 15.78 20.59
C TYR A 40 2.44 14.61 21.56
N GLY A 41 3.55 13.86 21.60
CA GLY A 41 3.76 12.69 22.45
C GLY A 41 4.44 11.54 21.71
N LEU A 42 5.25 10.77 22.44
CA LEU A 42 6.01 9.63 21.88
C LEU A 42 5.10 8.51 21.34
N SER A 43 3.86 8.40 21.83
CA SER A 43 2.87 7.43 21.36
C SER A 43 2.14 7.85 20.08
N THR A 44 2.11 9.16 19.77
CA THR A 44 1.30 9.73 18.68
C THR A 44 1.66 9.18 17.29
N PRO A 45 2.95 9.00 16.92
CA PRO A 45 3.30 8.40 15.63
C PRO A 45 2.77 6.97 15.50
N PHE A 46 2.84 6.17 16.56
CA PHE A 46 2.37 4.78 16.55
C PHE A 46 0.86 4.69 16.38
N LEU A 47 0.11 5.55 17.08
CA LEU A 47 -1.34 5.64 16.92
C LEU A 47 -1.73 6.09 15.51
N PHE A 48 -1.01 7.05 14.94
CA PHE A 48 -1.24 7.52 13.58
C PHE A 48 -1.03 6.42 12.54
N TRP A 49 0.12 5.74 12.56
CA TRP A 49 0.42 4.67 11.62
C TRP A 49 -0.47 3.44 11.83
N GLY A 50 -0.76 3.10 13.08
CA GLY A 50 -1.72 2.04 13.42
C GLY A 50 -3.13 2.35 12.89
N GLY A 51 -3.57 3.60 13.04
CA GLY A 51 -4.83 4.09 12.49
C GLY A 51 -4.89 4.00 10.97
N LEU A 52 -3.81 4.36 10.27
CA LEU A 52 -3.71 4.18 8.81
C LEU A 52 -3.77 2.71 8.40
N GLY A 53 -3.17 1.81 9.17
CA GLY A 53 -3.28 0.36 8.95
C GLY A 53 -4.73 -0.13 9.06
N LEU A 54 -5.44 0.28 10.12
CA LEU A 54 -6.86 -0.03 10.30
C LEU A 54 -7.72 0.56 9.19
N LEU A 55 -7.43 1.79 8.74
CA LEU A 55 -8.09 2.40 7.60
C LEU A 55 -7.86 1.58 6.32
N GLY A 56 -6.66 1.07 6.10
CA GLY A 56 -6.36 0.19 4.97
C GLY A 56 -7.19 -1.10 4.99
N VAL A 57 -7.32 -1.73 6.16
CA VAL A 57 -8.20 -2.90 6.35
C VAL A 57 -9.66 -2.53 6.08
N PHE A 58 -10.11 -1.40 6.60
CA PHE A 58 -11.48 -0.91 6.37
C PHE A 58 -11.77 -0.73 4.87
N ILE A 59 -10.87 -0.07 4.13
CA ILE A 59 -11.01 0.10 2.69
C ILE A 59 -11.05 -1.26 1.99
N PHE A 60 -10.16 -2.18 2.36
CA PHE A 60 -10.09 -3.50 1.74
C PHE A 60 -11.38 -4.32 1.96
N VAL A 61 -11.95 -4.29 3.16
CA VAL A 61 -13.14 -5.07 3.51
C VAL A 61 -14.42 -4.45 2.93
N PHE A 62 -14.56 -3.13 3.02
CA PHE A 62 -15.85 -2.47 2.75
C PHE A 62 -15.92 -1.75 1.39
N VAL A 63 -14.78 -1.34 0.83
CA VAL A 63 -14.75 -0.54 -0.41
C VAL A 63 -14.36 -1.41 -1.61
N PHE A 64 -13.35 -2.26 -1.48
CA PHE A 64 -12.91 -3.10 -2.60
C PHE A 64 -13.79 -4.35 -2.75
N LYS A 65 -14.58 -4.41 -3.84
CA LYS A 65 -15.22 -5.65 -4.28
C LYS A 65 -14.21 -6.53 -5.01
N SER A 66 -14.04 -7.78 -4.58
CA SER A 66 -13.17 -8.73 -5.26
C SER A 66 -13.61 -8.93 -6.73
N PRO A 67 -12.70 -8.79 -7.71
CA PRO A 67 -12.99 -9.15 -9.08
C PRO A 67 -13.34 -10.64 -9.17
N LYS A 68 -14.40 -10.99 -9.90
CA LYS A 68 -14.70 -12.40 -10.19
C LYS A 68 -13.55 -12.98 -11.01
N ARG A 69 -12.78 -13.89 -10.43
CA ARG A 69 -11.70 -14.62 -11.10
C ARG A 69 -12.27 -15.29 -12.35
N LYS A 70 -11.88 -14.84 -13.56
CA LYS A 70 -12.25 -15.52 -14.79
C LYS A 70 -11.49 -16.86 -14.81
N ARG A 71 -12.24 -17.96 -14.69
CA ARG A 71 -11.70 -19.32 -14.83
C ARG A 71 -11.21 -19.45 -16.27
N VAL A 72 -9.90 -19.58 -16.46
CA VAL A 72 -9.33 -19.94 -17.77
C VAL A 72 -9.71 -21.40 -18.00
N THR A 73 -10.74 -21.65 -18.80
CA THR A 73 -11.03 -22.97 -19.36
C THR A 73 -10.07 -23.21 -20.51
N ALA A 74 -9.18 -24.19 -20.32
CA ALA A 74 -8.33 -24.74 -21.37
C ALA A 74 -9.15 -25.57 -22.37
#